data_AF-A0A2G2ZHI9-F1
#
_entry.id   AF-A0A2G2ZHI9-F1
#
_cell.length_a   1.000
_cell.length_b   1.000
_cell.length_c   1.000
_cell.angle_alpha   90.00
_cell.angle_beta   90.00
_cell.angle_gamma   90.00
#
_symmetry.space_group_name_H-M   'P 1'
#
loop_
_entity.id
_entity.type
_entity.pdbx_description
1 polymer ?
#
loop_
_entity_poly.entity_id
_entity_poly.type
_entity_poly.pdbx_seq_one_letter_code
_entity_poly.pdbx_strand_id
1 'polypeptide(L)' 'MLEEYLVDVKFRLFDGSDVDPFRFSPTSAVAMLKDRIIVEWPKGFFYYFFHN' A
#
# COMPACT_ATOMS: atom_id res chain seq x y z
N MET A 1 3.18 -18.88 -15.45
CA MET A 1 4.61 -18.53 -15.25
C MET A 1 4.84 -17.13 -14.68
N LEU A 2 4.05 -16.08 -14.97
CA LEU A 2 4.31 -14.73 -14.39
C LEU A 2 3.91 -14.58 -12.92
N GLU A 3 2.91 -15.34 -12.43
CA GLU A 3 2.46 -15.26 -11.03
C GLU A 3 3.48 -15.78 -10.02
N GLU A 4 4.39 -16.68 -10.43
CA GLU A 4 5.41 -17.30 -9.54
C GLU A 4 6.53 -16.33 -9.14
N TYR A 5 6.60 -15.15 -9.77
CA TYR A 5 7.59 -14.11 -9.45
C TYR A 5 7.00 -12.95 -8.65
N LEU A 6 5.70 -12.94 -8.38
CA LEU A 6 5.07 -11.87 -7.61
C LEU A 6 5.51 -11.94 -6.14
N VAL A 7 5.79 -10.78 -5.56
CA VAL A 7 6.13 -10.63 -4.16
C VAL A 7 4.95 -10.05 -3.39
N ASP A 8 4.60 -10.68 -2.27
CA ASP A 8 3.61 -10.15 -1.33
C ASP A 8 4.26 -9.05 -0.48
N VAL A 9 3.73 -7.83 -0.58
CA VAL A 9 4.20 -6.64 0.13
C VAL A 9 3.09 -6.14 1.04
N LYS A 10 3.38 -6.01 2.34
CA LYS A 10 2.50 -5.33 3.30
C LYS A 10 3.09 -3.99 3.72
N PHE A 11 2.22 -3.00 3.91
CA PHE A 11 2.62 -1.67 4.36
C PHE A 11 2.30 -1.50 5.83
N ARG A 12 3.34 -1.23 6.64
CA ARG A 12 3.17 -0.85 8.03
C ARG A 12 2.99 0.66 8.15
N LEU A 13 1.93 1.07 8.81
CA LEU A 13 1.63 2.47 9.06
C LEU A 13 2.32 2.97 10.34
N PHE A 14 2.30 4.29 10.55
CA PHE A 14 2.98 4.94 11.67
C PHE A 14 2.41 4.56 13.04
N ASP A 15 1.15 4.14 13.10
CA ASP A 15 0.47 3.66 14.30
C ASP A 15 0.74 2.17 14.59
N GLY A 16 1.57 1.53 13.75
CA GLY A 16 1.91 0.12 13.85
C GLY A 16 0.90 -0.84 13.22
N SER A 17 -0.21 -0.32 12.68
CA SER A 17 -1.15 -1.13 11.90
C SER A 17 -0.56 -1.54 10.55
N ASP A 18 -0.98 -2.69 10.02
CA ASP A 18 -0.60 -3.14 8.69
C ASP A 18 -1.80 -2.97 7.75
N VAL A 19 -1.58 -2.42 6.56
CA VAL A 19 -2.52 -2.52 5.44
C VAL A 19 -2.37 -3.89 4.80
N ASP A 20 -3.47 -4.45 4.31
CA ASP A 20 -3.51 -5.76 3.69
C ASP A 20 -2.40 -5.94 2.64
N PRO A 21 -1.83 -7.15 2.52
CA PRO A 21 -0.74 -7.40 1.59
C PRO A 21 -1.20 -7.31 0.13
N PHE A 22 -0.34 -6.75 -0.71
CA PHE A 22 -0.53 -6.65 -2.17
C PHE A 22 0.57 -7.38 -2.90
N ARG A 23 0.23 -7.93 -4.07
CA ARG A 23 1.19 -8.59 -4.96
C ARG A 23 1.76 -7.59 -5.96
N PHE A 24 3.08 -7.55 -6.04
CA PHE A 24 3.81 -6.74 -7.02
C PHE A 24 4.80 -7.57 -7.81
N SER A 25 5.13 -7.11 -9.02
CA SER A 25 6.30 -7.62 -9.73
C SER A 25 7.58 -7.14 -9.02
N PRO A 26 8.67 -7.93 -8.97
CA PRO A 26 9.96 -7.47 -8.47
C PRO A 26 10.53 -6.28 -9.25
N THR A 27 10.04 -6.05 -10.48
CA THR A 27 10.40 -4.92 -11.33
C THR A 27 9.48 -3.71 -11.17
N SER A 28 8.43 -3.80 -10.34
CA SER A 28 7.51 -2.69 -10.09
C SER A 28 8.26 -1.50 -9.50
N ALA A 29 8.05 -0.32 -10.07
CA ALA A 29 8.66 0.91 -9.57
C ALA A 29 8.08 1.27 -8.20
N VAL A 30 8.92 1.83 -7.33
CA VAL A 30 8.51 2.30 -5.99
C VAL A 30 7.36 3.33 -6.07
N ALA A 31 7.32 4.14 -7.14
CA ALA A 31 6.22 5.08 -7.38
C ALA A 31 4.85 4.37 -7.43
N MET A 32 4.76 3.21 -8.10
CA MET A 32 3.50 2.45 -8.18
C MET A 32 3.06 1.91 -6.81
N LEU A 33 4.01 1.49 -5.97
CA LEU A 33 3.73 1.05 -4.61
C LEU A 33 3.20 2.22 -3.77
N LYS A 34 3.77 3.42 -3.93
CA LYS A 34 3.31 4.65 -3.26
C LYS A 34 1.89 5.02 -3.67
N ASP A 35 1.59 4.99 -4.97
CA ASP A 35 0.25 5.29 -5.46
C ASP A 35 -0.78 4.31 -4.90
N ARG A 36 -0.41 3.02 -4.80
CA ARG A 36 -1.28 1.98 -4.23
C ARG A 36 -1.63 2.23 -2.77
N ILE A 37 -0.63 2.52 -1.91
CA ILE A 37 -0.87 2.75 -0.48
C ILE A 37 -1.66 4.04 -0.21
N ILE A 38 -1.56 5.05 -1.09
CA ILE A 38 -2.37 6.26 -1.00
C ILE A 38 -3.85 5.94 -1.24
N VAL A 39 -4.17 5.11 -2.24
CA VAL A 39 -5.56 4.71 -2.56
C VAL A 39 -6.18 3.84 -1.47
N GLU A 40 -5.40 2.90 -0.94
CA GLU A 40 -5.86 1.91 0.05
C GLU A 40 -5.76 2.43 1.50
N TRP A 41 -5.34 3.69 1.67
CA TRP A 41 -5.21 4.27 3.00
C TRP A 41 -6.57 4.28 3.73
N PRO A 42 -6.58 4.00 5.05
CA PRO A 42 -7.82 4.01 5.83
C PRO A 42 -8.55 5.34 5.68
N LYS A 43 -9.76 5.31 5.10
CA LYS A 43 -10.58 6.51 4.77
C LYS A 43 -10.79 7.45 5.96
N GLY A 44 -10.83 6.90 7.18
CA GLY A 44 -10.95 7.69 8.40
C GLY A 44 -9.82 8.71 8.56
N PHE A 45 -8.58 8.37 8.20
CA PHE A 45 -7.44 9.25 8.39
C PHE A 45 -7.50 10.50 7.50
N PHE A 46 -7.81 10.33 6.21
CA PHE A 46 -7.96 11.47 5.30
C PHE A 46 -9.14 12.36 5.68
N TYR A 47 -10.22 11.77 6.19
CA TYR A 47 -11.35 12.56 6.68
C TYR A 47 -10.94 13.47 7.85
N TYR A 48 -10.19 12.96 8.83
CA TYR A 48 -9.70 13.79 9.94
C TYR A 48 -8.66 14.84 9.49
N PHE A 49 -7.80 14.51 8.54
CA PHE A 49 -6.69 15.36 8.13
C PHE A 49 -7.07 16.49 7.17
N PHE A 50 -8.04 16.27 6.27
CA PHE A 50 -8.46 17.29 5.29
C PHE A 50 -9.66 18.14 5.74
N HIS A 51 -10.27 17.82 6.88
CA HIS A 51 -11.45 18.52 7.40
C HIS A 51 -11.15 19.29 8.71
N ASN A 52 -9.88 19.52 9.03
CA ASN A 52 -9.40 20.43 10.08
C ASN A 52 -8.61 21.59 9.47
#